data_AF-A0A7U9MZP4-F1
#
_entry.id   AF-A0A7U9MZP4-F1
#
_cell.length_a   1.000
_cell.length_b   1.000
_cell.length_c   1.000
_cell.angle_alpha   90.00
_cell.angle_beta   90.00
_cell.angle_gamma   90.00
#
_symmetry.space_group_name_H-M   'P 1'
#
loop_
_entity.id
_entity.type
_entity.pdbx_description
1 polymer ?
#
loop_
_entity_poly.entity_id
_entity_poly.type
_entity_poly.pdbx_seq_one_letter_code
_entity_poly.pdbx_strand_id
1 'polypeptide(L)'
;MRNVNLVEMQTPNTREEFENRLYRLHYSIVNNKMHFMDGISSVAIEDLVHMRSMPNGRMDLLTVDESARLNANMMVQMDGMLDEILGEDVQ
;
A
#
# COMPACT_ATOMS: atom_id res chain seq x y z
N MET A 1 -9.54 -25.11 14.99
CA MET A 1 -9.38 -23.66 14.76
C MET A 1 -7.95 -23.43 14.30
N ARG A 2 -7.72 -22.87 13.11
CA ARG A 2 -6.37 -22.51 12.67
C ARG A 2 -5.94 -21.27 13.46
N ASN A 3 -4.79 -21.33 14.14
CA ASN A 3 -4.17 -20.14 14.69
C ASN A 3 -3.79 -19.24 13.51
N VAL A 4 -4.45 -18.08 13.40
CA VAL A 4 -3.98 -17.01 12.52
C VAL A 4 -2.74 -16.46 13.20
N ASN A 5 -1.56 -16.72 12.64
CA ASN A 5 -0.37 -15.96 13.00
C ASN A 5 -0.66 -14.51 12.63
N LEU A 6 -0.85 -13.64 13.62
CA LEU A 6 -0.91 -12.20 13.39
C LEU A 6 0.50 -11.77 13.01
N VAL A 7 0.79 -11.77 11.71
CA VAL A 7 2.03 -11.21 11.19
C VAL A 7 2.02 -9.72 11.53
N GLU A 8 2.98 -9.29 12.33
CA GLU A 8 3.13 -7.89 12.70
C GLU A 8 3.25 -7.04 11.43
N MET A 9 2.41 -6.01 11.31
CA MET A 9 2.44 -5.12 10.17
C MET A 9 3.80 -4.45 10.10
N GLN A 10 4.53 -4.67 9.02
CA GLN A 10 5.83 -4.06 8.81
C GLN A 10 5.65 -2.55 8.65
N THR A 11 6.07 -1.75 9.62
CA THR A 11 6.04 -0.29 9.52
C THR A 11 7.36 0.24 8.95
N PRO A 12 7.33 1.28 8.10
CA PRO A 12 8.56 1.86 7.56
C PRO A 12 9.35 2.55 8.69
N ASN A 13 10.66 2.34 8.71
CA ASN A 13 11.54 2.88 9.74
C ASN A 13 12.23 4.18 9.29
N THR A 14 12.24 4.43 7.97
CA THR A 14 12.82 5.63 7.38
C THR A 14 11.78 6.43 6.61
N ARG A 15 12.03 7.74 6.49
CA ARG A 15 11.21 8.61 5.65
C ARG A 15 11.21 8.17 4.19
N GLU A 16 12.35 7.68 3.70
CA GLU A 16 12.50 7.21 2.33
C GLU A 16 11.63 5.98 2.07
N GLU A 17 11.66 5.00 2.98
CA GLU A 17 10.77 3.83 2.91
C GLU A 17 9.30 4.25 2.93
N PHE A 18 8.94 5.18 3.83
CA PHE A 18 7.58 5.68 3.92
C PHE A 18 7.12 6.32 2.61
N GLU A 19 7.91 7.23 2.04
CA GLU A 19 7.60 7.89 0.77
C GLU A 19 7.56 6.90 -0.40
N ASN A 20 8.44 5.89 -0.41
CA ASN A 20 8.44 4.85 -1.43
C ASN A 20 7.13 4.04 -1.41
N ARG A 21 6.68 3.61 -0.24
CA ARG A 21 5.42 2.85 -0.10
C ARG A 21 4.21 3.66 -0.56
N LEU A 22 4.15 4.93 -0.18
CA LEU A 22 3.10 5.86 -0.64
C LEU A 22 3.14 6.06 -2.16
N TYR A 23 4.34 6.20 -2.74
CA TYR A 23 4.49 6.32 -4.18
C TYR A 23 4.00 5.08 -4.92
N ARG A 24 4.33 3.88 -4.43
CA ARG A 24 3.86 2.62 -5.02
C ARG A 24 2.33 2.54 -4.97
N LEU A 25 1.73 2.89 -3.83
CA LEU A 25 0.28 2.92 -3.66
C LEU A 25 -0.38 3.90 -4.65
N HIS A 26 0.08 5.16 -4.66
CA HIS A 26 -0.42 6.20 -5.55
C HIS A 26 -0.27 5.81 -7.03
N TYR A 27 0.88 5.25 -7.41
CA TYR A 27 1.10 4.74 -8.76
C TYR A 27 0.12 3.63 -9.13
N SER A 28 -0.15 2.68 -8.23
CA SER A 28 -1.12 1.61 -8.47
C SER A 28 -2.55 2.14 -8.64
N ILE A 29 -2.94 3.18 -7.90
CA ILE A 29 -4.24 3.85 -8.03
C ILE A 29 -4.34 4.55 -9.39
N VAL A 30 -3.41 5.46 -9.68
CA VAL A 30 -3.44 6.31 -10.88
C VAL A 30 -3.38 5.48 -12.18
N ASN A 31 -2.73 4.32 -12.14
CA ASN A 31 -2.61 3.43 -13.29
C ASN A 31 -3.67 2.31 -13.32
N ASN A 32 -4.71 2.37 -12.48
CA ASN A 32 -5.76 1.35 -12.38
C ASN A 32 -5.23 -0.09 -12.16
N LYS A 33 -4.13 -0.21 -11.41
CA LYS A 33 -3.51 -1.51 -11.08
C LYS A 33 -4.03 -2.11 -9.77
N MET A 34 -4.83 -1.36 -9.01
CA MET A 34 -5.57 -1.91 -7.87
C MET A 34 -6.96 -2.37 -8.29
N HIS A 35 -7.28 -3.62 -7.96
CA HIS A 35 -8.62 -4.17 -8.07
C HIS A 35 -9.31 -4.06 -6.72
N PHE A 36 -10.30 -3.18 -6.62
CA PHE A 36 -11.17 -3.12 -5.45
C PHE A 36 -12.25 -4.19 -5.57
N MET A 37 -12.55 -4.88 -4.47
CA MET A 37 -13.71 -5.77 -4.43
C MET A 37 -15.01 -4.99 -4.63
N ASP A 38 -15.92 -5.55 -5.42
CA ASP A 38 -17.26 -4.99 -5.58
C ASP A 38 -17.94 -4.83 -4.20
N GLY A 39 -18.44 -3.62 -3.93
CA GLY A 39 -19.10 -3.28 -2.65
C GLY A 39 -18.21 -2.58 -1.62
N ILE A 40 -16.93 -2.32 -1.92
CA ILE A 40 -16.13 -1.37 -1.13
C ILE A 40 -16.70 0.05 -1.32
N SER A 41 -16.93 0.75 -0.22
CA SER A 41 -17.43 2.13 -0.21
C SER A 41 -16.55 3.04 -1.08
N SER A 42 -17.16 3.86 -1.94
CA SER A 42 -16.43 4.87 -2.73
C SER A 42 -15.60 5.78 -1.85
N VAL A 43 -16.05 6.04 -0.61
CA VAL A 43 -15.35 6.85 0.39
C VAL A 43 -13.96 6.27 0.73
N ALA A 44 -13.83 4.94 0.84
CA ALA A 44 -12.55 4.31 1.14
C ALA A 44 -11.55 4.39 -0.02
N ILE A 45 -12.05 4.63 -1.24
CA ILE A 45 -11.24 4.83 -2.44
C ILE A 45 -10.95 6.32 -2.62
N GLU A 46 -11.92 7.20 -2.31
CA GLU A 46 -11.80 8.65 -2.41
C GLU A 46 -10.63 9.17 -1.57
N ASP A 47 -10.48 8.72 -0.32
CA ASP A 47 -9.37 9.12 0.55
C ASP A 47 -8.00 8.76 -0.04
N LEU A 48 -7.90 7.61 -0.74
CA LEU A 48 -6.69 7.19 -1.44
C LEU A 48 -6.42 8.00 -2.72
N VAL A 49 -7.47 8.51 -3.37
CA VAL A 49 -7.39 9.32 -4.60
C VAL A 49 -6.90 10.75 -4.31
N HIS A 50 -7.02 11.25 -3.08
CA HIS A 50 -6.59 12.60 -2.71
C HIS A 50 -5.07 12.78 -2.57
N MET A 51 -4.31 11.68 -2.52
CA MET A 51 -2.85 11.71 -2.46
C MET A 51 -2.26 12.45 -3.67
N ARG A 52 -1.31 13.36 -3.43
CA ARG A 52 -0.70 14.18 -4.49
C ARG A 52 0.82 14.14 -4.45
N SER A 53 1.45 14.24 -5.62
CA SER A 53 2.88 14.53 -5.75
C SER A 53 3.14 16.03 -5.89
N MET A 54 4.15 16.53 -5.18
CA MET A 54 4.67 17.90 -5.30
C MET A 54 5.42 18.10 -6.62
N PRO A 55 5.64 19.35 -7.08
CA PRO A 55 6.36 19.63 -8.33
C PRO A 55 7.80 19.08 -8.40
N ASN A 56 8.42 18.80 -7.24
CA ASN A 56 9.74 18.19 -7.16
C ASN A 56 9.72 16.65 -7.23
N GLY A 57 8.56 16.04 -7.50
CA GLY A 57 8.39 14.60 -7.62
C GLY A 57 8.22 13.85 -6.31
N ARG A 58 8.30 14.51 -5.15
CA ARG A 58 8.05 13.87 -3.85
C ARG A 58 6.57 13.85 -3.50
N MET A 59 6.15 12.92 -2.65
CA MET A 59 4.78 12.91 -2.13
C MET A 59 4.52 14.11 -1.21
N ASP A 60 3.36 14.75 -1.40
CA ASP A 60 2.86 15.77 -0.51
C ASP A 60 2.25 15.12 0.73
N LEU A 61 3.03 15.06 1.81
CA LEU A 61 2.63 14.39 3.05
C LEU A 61 1.43 15.05 3.74
N LEU A 62 1.07 16.29 3.39
CA LEU A 62 -0.12 16.95 3.91
C LEU A 62 -1.41 16.41 3.30
N THR A 63 -1.30 15.66 2.21
CA THR A 63 -2.43 14.98 1.54
C THR A 63 -2.55 13.51 1.95
N VAL A 64 -1.68 13.03 2.83
CA VAL A 64 -1.65 11.63 3.28
C VAL A 64 -2.38 11.52 4.61
N ASP A 65 -3.44 10.72 4.63
CA ASP A 65 -4.17 10.37 5.83
C ASP A 65 -3.76 8.98 6.37
N GLU A 66 -4.43 8.56 7.44
CA GLU A 66 -4.16 7.27 8.06
C GLU A 66 -4.59 6.08 7.18
N SER A 67 -5.63 6.26 6.37
CA SER A 67 -6.10 5.21 5.45
C SER A 67 -5.07 4.92 4.35
N ALA A 68 -4.47 5.96 3.76
CA ALA A 68 -3.39 5.86 2.80
C ALA A 68 -2.16 5.18 3.41
N ARG A 69 -1.80 5.54 4.64
CA ARG A 69 -0.68 4.90 5.37
C ARG A 69 -0.92 3.40 5.56
N LEU A 70 -2.10 3.00 6.01
CA LEU A 70 -2.44 1.59 6.24
C LEU A 70 -2.42 0.80 4.94
N ASN A 71 -3.06 1.30 3.88
CA ASN A 71 -3.08 0.63 2.58
C ASN A 71 -1.68 0.50 1.97
N ALA A 72 -0.83 1.52 2.10
CA ALA A 72 0.55 1.47 1.61
C ALA A 72 1.37 0.38 2.33
N ASN A 73 1.19 0.22 3.64
CA ASN A 73 1.86 -0.83 4.41
C ASN A 73 1.33 -2.23 4.08
N MET A 74 0.00 -2.38 3.98
CA MET A 74 -0.62 -3.65 3.60
C MET A 74 -0.18 -4.11 2.21
N MET A 75 -0.03 -3.19 1.25
CA MET A 75 0.39 -3.54 -0.11
C MET A 75 1.79 -4.16 -0.13
N VAL A 76 2.75 -3.59 0.59
CA VAL A 76 4.12 -4.14 0.67
C VAL A 76 4.14 -5.50 1.36
N GLN A 77 3.33 -5.67 2.41
CA GLN A 77 3.21 -6.94 3.10
C GLN A 77 2.62 -8.04 2.19
N MET A 78 1.62 -7.69 1.39
CA MET A 78 1.04 -8.61 0.39
C MET A 78 2.04 -8.97 -0.71
N ASP A 79 2.85 -8.02 -1.18
CA ASP A 79 3.91 -8.31 -2.16
C ASP A 79 4.91 -9.32 -1.60
N GLY A 80 5.39 -9.10 -0.37
CA GLY A 80 6.31 -10.05 0.29
C GLY A 80 5.69 -11.44 0.47
N MET A 81 4.41 -11.52 0.85
CA MET A 81 3.69 -12.79 0.94
C MET A 81 3.54 -13.47 -0.43
N LEU A 82 3.26 -12.72 -1.50
CA LEU A 82 3.17 -13.27 -2.85
C LEU A 82 4.53 -13.77 -3.34
N ASP A 83 5.60 -13.04 -3.06
CA ASP A 83 6.97 -13.48 -3.37
C ASP A 83 7.34 -14.76 -2.61
N GLU A 84 6.92 -14.91 -1.35
CA GLU A 84 7.10 -16.15 -0.60
C GLU A 84 6.28 -17.31 -1.21
N ILE A 85 5.00 -17.08 -1.55
CA ILE A 85 4.11 -18.12 -2.10
C ILE A 85 4.55 -18.56 -3.51
N LEU A 86 5.00 -17.63 -4.35
CA LEU A 86 5.39 -17.90 -5.74
C LEU A 86 6.88 -18.22 -5.90
N GLY A 87 7.70 -17.91 -4.90
CA GLY A 87 9.15 -18.14 -4.89
C GLY A 87 9.58 -19.54 -4.45
N GLU A 88 8.69 -20.34 -3.87
CA GLU A 88 9.00 -21.72 -3.44
C GLU A 88 9.05 -22.76 -4.58
N ASP A 89 8.68 -22.39 -5.82
CA ASP A 89 8.69 -23.31 -6.98
C ASP A 89 10.02 -23.35 -7.78
N VAL A 90 11.11 -22.74 -7.27
CA VAL A 90 12.44 -22.80 -7.91
C VAL A 90 13.55 -23.10 -6.90
N GLN A 91 13.61 -24.34 -6.39
CA GLN A 91 14.84 -25.00 -5.97
C GLN A 91 14.83 -26.49 -6.32
#